data_AF-A0A2T7Q3D6-F1
#
_entry.id   AF-A0A2T7Q3D6-F1
#
_cell.length_a   1.000
_cell.length_b   1.000
_cell.length_c   1.000
_cell.angle_alpha   90.00
_cell.angle_beta   90.00
_cell.angle_gamma   90.00
#
_symmetry.space_group_name_H-M   'P 1'
#
loop_
_entity.id
_entity.type
_entity.pdbx_description
1 polymer ?
#
loop_
_entity_poly.entity_id
_entity_poly.type
_entity_poly.pdbx_seq_one_letter_code
_entity_poly.pdbx_strand_id
1 'polypeptide(L)'
;MTFATLAFSCSKEKRAITCEDKMIEKLGAQVNCSVKRELERMDNVLAKGSYKGRIIYFMFTVCPSCNTVPPQEGYVCGKDDNIEKIVIDDFLNNISNVTIVKGCGD
;
A
#
# COMPACT_ATOMS: atom_id res chain seq x y z
N MET A 1 -24.38 -43.97 -28.57
CA MET A 1 -24.42 -42.49 -28.43
C MET A 1 -25.41 -42.24 -27.32
N THR A 2 -25.04 -41.71 -26.15
CA THR A 2 -24.64 -40.31 -25.94
C THR A 2 -23.84 -40.21 -24.64
N PHE A 3 -22.68 -39.55 -24.68
CA PHE A 3 -21.89 -39.15 -23.52
C PHE A 3 -22.63 -38.03 -22.77
N ALA A 4 -22.80 -38.17 -21.46
CA ALA A 4 -23.19 -37.07 -20.58
C ALA A 4 -22.08 -36.84 -19.55
N THR A 5 -21.01 -36.19 -19.99
CA THR A 5 -19.96 -35.65 -19.14
C THR A 5 -20.53 -34.42 -18.42
N LEU A 6 -20.89 -34.60 -17.14
CA LEU A 6 -21.16 -33.52 -16.21
C LEU A 6 -19.89 -32.67 -16.08
N ALA A 7 -19.86 -31.55 -16.79
CA ALA A 7 -18.86 -30.52 -16.60
C ALA A 7 -19.08 -29.90 -15.21
N PHE A 8 -18.31 -30.39 -14.23
CA PHE A 8 -18.06 -29.64 -13.02
C PHE A 8 -17.37 -28.33 -13.43
N SER A 9 -18.16 -27.26 -13.55
CA SER A 9 -17.63 -25.91 -13.64
C SER A 9 -16.77 -25.67 -12.40
N CYS A 10 -15.45 -25.72 -12.60
CA CYS A 10 -14.47 -25.25 -11.65
C CYS A 10 -14.62 -23.72 -11.56
N SER A 11 -15.53 -23.27 -10.70
CA SER A 11 -15.59 -21.86 -10.32
C SER A 11 -14.37 -21.56 -9.46
N LYS A 12 -13.22 -21.30 -10.11
CA LYS A 12 -12.11 -20.59 -9.47
C LYS A 12 -12.65 -19.24 -9.08
N GLU A 13 -12.96 -19.09 -7.80
CA GLU A 13 -13.34 -17.84 -7.17
C GLU A 13 -12.25 -16.81 -7.50
N LYS A 14 -12.53 -15.90 -8.43
CA LYS A 14 -11.64 -14.77 -8.69
C LYS A 14 -11.79 -13.84 -7.50
N ARG A 15 -10.85 -13.91 -6.55
CA ARG A 15 -10.75 -12.93 -5.47
C ARG A 15 -10.75 -11.54 -6.10
N ALA A 16 -11.70 -10.69 -5.71
CA ALA A 16 -11.75 -9.32 -6.18
C ALA A 16 -10.45 -8.61 -5.75
N ILE A 17 -9.75 -8.01 -6.72
CA ILE A 17 -8.51 -7.26 -6.45
C ILE A 17 -8.88 -6.02 -5.65
N THR A 18 -8.32 -5.88 -4.46
CA THR A 18 -8.57 -4.72 -3.60
C THR A 18 -7.73 -3.52 -4.04
N CYS A 19 -8.11 -2.32 -3.58
CA CYS A 19 -7.28 -1.13 -3.74
C CYS A 19 -5.86 -1.34 -3.15
N GLU A 20 -5.78 -2.02 -2.01
CA GLU A 20 -4.51 -2.32 -1.34
C GLU A 20 -3.62 -3.22 -2.20
N ASP A 21 -4.18 -4.26 -2.83
CA ASP A 21 -3.44 -5.13 -3.76
C ASP A 21 -2.84 -4.32 -4.91
N LYS A 22 -3.59 -3.35 -5.45
CA LYS A 22 -3.11 -2.47 -6.54
C LYS A 22 -2.00 -1.53 -6.08
N MET A 23 -2.06 -1.05 -4.84
CA MET A 23 -1.00 -0.22 -4.28
C MET A 23 0.25 -1.04 -4.00
N ILE A 24 0.11 -2.29 -3.56
CA ILE A 24 1.21 -3.23 -3.44
C ILE A 24 1.83 -3.50 -4.81
N GLU A 25 1.03 -3.69 -5.86
CA GLU A 25 1.53 -3.86 -7.23
C GLU A 25 2.29 -2.62 -7.73
N LYS A 26 1.75 -1.42 -7.48
CA LYS A 26 2.33 -0.14 -7.95
C LYS A 26 3.58 0.30 -7.18
N LEU A 27 3.56 0.18 -5.85
CA LEU A 27 4.54 0.78 -4.95
C LEU A 27 5.35 -0.26 -4.17
N GLY A 28 4.89 -1.51 -4.12
CA GLY A 28 5.50 -2.55 -3.30
C GLY A 28 6.91 -2.97 -3.74
N ALA A 29 7.33 -2.61 -4.96
CA ALA A 29 8.71 -2.77 -5.43
C ALA A 29 9.65 -1.66 -4.91
N GLN A 30 9.10 -0.54 -4.42
CA GLN A 30 9.87 0.55 -3.81
C GLN A 30 10.14 0.32 -2.31
N VAL A 31 9.50 -0.70 -1.72
CA VAL A 31 9.78 -1.12 -0.35
C VAL A 31 11.23 -1.58 -0.29
N ASN A 32 12.00 -0.96 0.60
CA ASN A 32 13.42 -1.24 0.76
C ASN A 32 13.76 -1.36 2.24
N CYS A 33 14.47 -2.42 2.57
CA CYS A 33 14.77 -2.79 3.94
C CYS A 33 16.25 -2.63 4.20
N SER A 34 16.58 -1.82 5.20
CA SER A 34 17.97 -1.67 5.64
C SER A 34 18.45 -2.95 6.30
N VAL A 35 19.73 -3.27 6.08
CA VAL A 35 20.42 -4.36 6.80
C VAL A 35 20.69 -3.94 8.26
N LYS A 36 20.72 -2.63 8.51
CA LYS A 36 20.90 -2.04 9.84
C LYS A 36 19.70 -2.32 10.75
N ARG A 37 19.97 -2.42 12.05
CA ARG A 37 18.95 -2.72 13.06
C ARG A 37 18.79 -1.54 14.02
N GLU A 38 17.69 -1.56 14.76
CA GLU A 38 17.43 -0.63 15.87
C GLU A 38 17.47 0.84 15.43
N LEU A 39 18.28 1.65 16.10
CA LEU A 39 18.34 3.11 15.94
C LEU A 39 18.88 3.56 14.58
N GLU A 40 19.62 2.69 13.89
CA GLU A 40 20.16 2.99 12.56
C GLU A 40 19.31 2.43 11.41
N ARG A 41 18.18 1.77 11.74
CA ARG A 41 17.25 1.26 10.73
C ARG A 41 16.74 2.42 9.88
N MET A 42 16.75 2.23 8.57
CA MET A 42 16.18 3.17 7.60
C MET A 42 15.43 2.37 6.54
N ASP A 43 14.17 2.05 6.83
CA ASP A 43 13.33 1.24 5.96
C ASP A 43 12.35 2.13 5.22
N ASN A 44 12.20 1.93 3.91
CA ASN A 44 11.12 2.52 3.14
C ASN A 44 10.00 1.48 3.05
N VAL A 45 8.84 1.79 3.62
CA VAL A 45 7.68 0.90 3.67
C VAL A 45 6.51 1.50 2.93
N LEU A 46 5.62 0.66 2.42
CA LEU A 46 4.33 1.11 1.91
C LEU A 46 3.39 1.24 3.11
N ALA A 47 2.85 2.44 3.33
CA ALA A 47 1.90 2.72 4.38
C ALA A 47 0.60 3.29 3.82
N LYS A 48 -0.45 3.24 4.64
CA LYS A 48 -1.72 3.94 4.41
C LYS A 48 -2.08 4.80 5.61
N GLY A 49 -2.84 5.86 5.37
CA GLY A 49 -3.35 6.75 6.41
C GLY A 49 -4.63 7.45 5.98
N SER A 50 -5.31 8.04 6.95
CA SER A 50 -6.49 8.88 6.72
C SER A 50 -6.05 10.32 6.44
N TYR A 51 -6.50 10.89 5.31
CA TYR A 51 -6.20 12.25 4.89
C TYR A 51 -7.44 12.87 4.25
N LYS A 52 -7.91 14.01 4.77
CA LYS A 52 -9.10 14.73 4.29
C LYS A 52 -10.32 13.81 4.06
N GLY A 53 -10.53 12.85 4.96
CA GLY A 53 -11.64 11.90 4.93
C GLY A 53 -11.48 10.72 3.95
N ARG A 54 -10.30 10.52 3.36
CA ARG A 54 -9.99 9.41 2.44
C ARG A 54 -8.80 8.60 2.94
N ILE A 55 -8.73 7.33 2.53
CA ILE A 55 -7.53 6.52 2.71
C ILE A 55 -6.57 6.87 1.57
N ILE A 56 -5.36 7.26 1.93
CA ILE A 56 -4.26 7.49 1.00
C ILE A 56 -3.14 6.49 1.28
N TYR A 57 -2.39 6.15 0.25
CA TYR A 57 -1.23 5.26 0.30
C TYR A 57 0.02 6.06 -0.05
N PHE A 58 1.12 5.84 0.66
CA PHE A 58 2.36 6.58 0.47
C PHE A 58 3.56 5.73 0.89
N MET A 59 4.72 6.05 0.30
CA MET A 59 5.99 5.51 0.78
C MET A 59 6.39 6.27 2.04
N PHE A 60 6.71 5.55 3.10
CA PHE A 60 7.07 6.12 4.40
C PHE A 60 8.43 5.60 4.84
N THR A 61 9.31 6.51 5.24
CA THR A 61 10.64 6.13 5.76
C THR A 61 10.59 5.96 7.27
N VAL A 62 10.74 4.72 7.73
CA VAL A 62 10.89 4.37 9.13
C VAL A 62 12.37 4.49 9.51
N CYS A 63 12.72 5.56 10.21
CA CYS A 63 14.02 5.71 10.86
C CYS A 63 13.88 6.41 12.22
N PRO A 64 14.04 5.69 13.35
CA PRO A 64 13.82 6.25 14.69
C PRO A 64 14.76 7.42 15.05
N SER A 65 15.96 7.46 14.49
CA SER A 65 16.99 8.46 14.83
C SER A 65 17.23 9.48 13.72
N CYS A 66 16.45 9.42 12.64
CA CYS A 66 16.60 10.33 11.50
C CYS A 66 15.53 11.42 11.52
N ASN A 67 15.92 12.65 11.18
CA ASN A 67 14.98 13.70 10.82
C ASN A 67 14.62 13.58 9.33
N THR A 68 13.92 12.50 8.95
CA THR A 68 13.50 12.30 7.56
C THR A 68 12.43 13.30 7.15
N VAL A 69 12.43 13.68 5.87
CA VAL A 69 11.38 14.53 5.31
C VAL A 69 10.11 13.69 5.21
N PRO A 70 8.97 14.17 5.74
CA PRO A 70 7.70 13.47 5.60
C PRO A 70 7.27 13.32 4.13
N PRO A 71 6.46 12.30 3.79
CA PRO A 71 5.93 12.15 2.44
C PRO A 71 5.16 13.39 1.97
N GLN A 72 5.52 13.89 0.79
CA GLN A 72 4.87 15.04 0.15
C GLN A 72 3.80 14.64 -0.88
N GLU A 73 3.74 13.35 -1.21
CA GLU A 73 2.82 12.80 -2.18
C GLU A 73 2.26 11.46 -1.71
N GLY A 74 1.07 11.16 -2.19
CA GLY A 74 0.40 9.90 -1.92
C GLY A 74 -0.52 9.52 -3.08
N TYR A 75 -1.22 8.41 -2.90
CA TYR A 75 -2.08 7.82 -3.90
C TYR A 75 -3.42 7.47 -3.29
N VAL A 76 -4.50 7.74 -4.01
CA VAL A 76 -5.87 7.40 -3.65
C VAL A 76 -6.42 6.46 -4.72
N CYS A 77 -7.16 5.44 -4.31
CA CYS A 77 -8.01 4.73 -5.26
C CYS A 77 -9.28 5.56 -5.49
N GLY A 78 -9.41 6.05 -6.71
CA GLY A 78 -10.60 6.74 -7.20
C GLY A 78 -11.74 5.77 -7.50
N LYS A 79 -12.81 6.31 -8.07
CA LYS A 79 -13.88 5.51 -8.66
C LYS A 79 -13.34 4.75 -9.89
N ASP A 80 -13.97 3.62 -10.18
CA ASP A 80 -13.65 2.79 -11.35
C ASP A 80 -12.19 2.36 -11.39
N ASP A 81 -11.63 2.03 -10.21
CA ASP A 81 -10.32 1.39 -10.10
C ASP A 81 -9.10 2.24 -10.53
N ASN A 82 -9.29 3.54 -10.73
CA ASN A 82 -8.22 4.46 -11.08
C ASN A 82 -7.35 4.83 -9.87
N ILE A 83 -6.06 4.99 -10.09
CA ILE A 83 -5.11 5.46 -9.07
C ILE A 83 -4.81 6.93 -9.32
N GLU A 84 -5.19 7.78 -8.39
CA GLU A 84 -4.93 9.22 -8.43
C GLU A 84 -3.75 9.56 -7.53
N LYS A 85 -2.77 10.29 -8.07
CA LYS A 85 -1.67 10.87 -7.28
C LYS A 85 -2.15 12.18 -6.67
N ILE A 86 -1.86 12.39 -5.39
CA ILE A 86 -2.19 13.61 -4.66
C ILE A 86 -0.93 14.22 -4.06
N VAL A 87 -0.98 15.53 -3.84
CA VAL A 87 -0.02 16.26 -3.02
C VAL A 87 -0.56 16.29 -1.59
N ILE A 88 0.31 15.98 -0.64
CA ILE A 88 0.00 16.02 0.79
C ILE A 88 0.44 17.38 1.31
N ASP A 89 -0.50 18.20 1.75
CA ASP A 89 -0.20 19.38 2.57
C ASP A 89 -0.04 18.95 4.03
N ASP A 90 1.07 19.38 4.64
CA ASP A 90 1.36 19.20 6.08
C ASP A 90 1.06 17.78 6.60
N PHE A 91 1.92 16.83 6.21
CA PHE A 91 1.80 15.41 6.56
C PHE A 91 1.58 15.20 8.07
N LEU A 92 2.33 15.93 8.90
CA LEU A 92 2.34 15.73 10.35
C LEU A 92 1.00 16.08 11.00
N ASN A 93 0.29 17.08 10.47
CA ASN A 93 -0.97 17.55 11.04
C ASN A 93 -2.20 16.98 10.32
N ASN A 94 -2.08 16.60 9.05
CA ASN A 94 -3.24 16.22 8.23
C ASN A 94 -3.40 14.72 8.01
N ILE A 95 -2.44 13.89 8.42
CA ILE A 95 -2.51 12.44 8.28
C ILE A 95 -2.63 11.78 9.65
N SER A 96 -3.58 10.85 9.75
CA SER A 96 -3.83 10.07 10.95
C SER A 96 -4.01 8.58 10.65
N ASN A 97 -4.06 7.75 11.69
CA ASN A 97 -4.30 6.30 11.59
C ASN A 97 -3.31 5.59 10.64
N VAL A 98 -2.03 5.98 10.69
CA VAL A 98 -1.00 5.42 9.82
C VAL A 98 -0.81 3.93 10.14
N THR A 99 -0.92 3.10 9.11
CA THR A 99 -0.72 1.64 9.19
C THR A 99 0.23 1.21 8.08
N ILE A 100 1.14 0.27 8.38
CA ILE A 100 2.00 -0.34 7.37
C ILE A 100 1.16 -1.33 6.56
N VAL A 101 1.23 -1.21 5.23
CA VAL A 101 0.58 -2.10 4.27
C VAL A 101 1.54 -3.18 3.79
N LYS A 102 2.80 -2.79 3.55
CA LYS A 102 3.88 -3.72 3.22
C LYS A 102 5.18 -3.22 3.83
N GLY A 103 5.66 -3.95 4.83
CA GLY A 103 6.89 -3.66 5.55
C GLY A 103 8.04 -4.62 5.23
N CYS A 104 9.02 -4.64 6.13
CA CYS A 104 10.24 -5.45 6.04
C CYS A 104 10.15 -6.80 6.79
N GLY A 105 8.94 -7.32 6.99
CA GLY A 105 8.70 -8.56 7.73
C GLY A 105 7.31 -9.15 7.58
N ASP A 106 6.60 -8.80 6.51
CA ASP A 106 5.31 -9.41 6.11
C ASP A 106 5.54 -10.51 5.06
#